data_AF-A0A8S2UYM6-F1
#
_entry.id   AF-A0A8S2UYM6-F1
#
_cell.length_a   1.000
_cell.length_b   1.000
_cell.length_c   1.000
_cell.angle_alpha   90.00
_cell.angle_beta   90.00
_cell.angle_gamma   90.00
#
_symmetry.space_group_name_H-M   'P 1'
#
loop_
_entity.id
_entity.type
_entity.pdbx_description
1 polymer ?
#
loop_
_entity_poly.entity_id
_entity_poly.type
_entity_poly.pdbx_seq_one_letter_code
_entity_poly.pdbx_strand_id
1 'polypeptide(L)'
;NGGSTMHALHVVEQQLGENFSKNRILLIHAGGYSQRTPTSCCLGKISTSIPKGFPVYDLLDLKLALYSLFPSRMKSGIFLCSSDTIEIFDCGNDINWWIKEDFVAFSHPSTVSVGEQHGVYVLDRSSSKDGILYQALCVLQKPSIEKMKKYNAIHTENNRDRVYTDSLYYFNFNVAKKLMAIWRSELKNEHEETAFYCEIDCYGDFMMPLGKQASISNEFNDNDERTKILKKIFENLRTCQLEVIVLENSTFNHTGTNEEYLDICCNQQAQLFLELDLTKQIGLKLYDNIETQKNINFWQISSITNKISTKTQHPLNIHGCVFHSIIHEKSHTHPRSIIEYCLINIPIIIQINSILSNINIDGTCIPTINRIELPSGLIMQTISVCDNVHNNSQLSYVTFAFEYDASMKKIYNDINEMKYFDKPLSLIANKLNCKIDDLFNKNEKSKSLWNIKLFSLGQTPT
;
A
#
# COMPACT_ATOMS: atom_id res chain seq x y z
N ASN A 1 10.39 -1.53 8.00
CA ASN A 1 10.68 -0.51 6.94
C ASN A 1 12.00 0.21 7.24
N GLY A 2 12.33 0.58 8.49
CA GLY A 2 13.55 1.30 8.85
C GLY A 2 14.84 0.51 8.67
N GLY A 3 14.83 -0.80 8.93
CA GLY A 3 15.96 -1.67 8.58
C GLY A 3 16.25 -1.62 7.08
N SER A 4 15.19 -1.76 6.27
CA SER A 4 15.26 -1.63 4.81
C SER A 4 15.71 -0.24 4.36
N THR A 5 15.32 0.83 5.06
CA THR A 5 15.84 2.19 4.80
C THR A 5 17.35 2.24 4.95
N MET A 6 17.89 1.77 6.08
CA MET A 6 19.35 1.83 6.30
C MET A 6 20.11 0.97 5.30
N HIS A 7 19.59 -0.21 4.98
CA HIS A 7 20.14 -1.08 3.93
C HIS A 7 20.14 -0.39 2.57
N ALA A 8 19.01 0.19 2.16
CA ALA A 8 18.88 0.87 0.88
C ALA A 8 19.86 2.05 0.77
N LEU A 9 20.04 2.84 1.84
CA LEU A 9 21.03 3.90 1.87
C LEU A 9 22.45 3.36 1.67
N HIS A 10 22.78 2.25 2.33
CA HIS A 10 24.08 1.59 2.20
C HIS A 10 24.35 1.12 0.76
N VAL A 11 23.40 0.44 0.14
CA VAL A 11 23.51 -0.07 -1.24
C VAL A 11 23.58 1.08 -2.25
N VAL A 12 22.73 2.10 -2.10
CA VAL A 12 22.72 3.25 -3.02
C VAL A 12 24.01 4.07 -2.90
N GLU A 13 24.59 4.20 -1.70
CA GLU A 13 25.90 4.84 -1.53
C GLU A 13 27.02 4.06 -2.21
N GLN A 14 27.03 2.72 -2.12
CA GLN A 14 27.99 1.89 -2.86
C GLN A 14 27.86 2.03 -4.38
N GLN A 15 26.63 2.17 -4.89
CA GLN A 15 26.39 2.34 -6.33
C GLN A 15 26.74 3.74 -6.84
N LEU A 16 26.42 4.79 -6.08
CA LEU A 16 26.61 6.18 -6.50
C LEU A 16 27.97 6.76 -6.11
N GLY A 17 28.68 6.16 -5.15
CA GLY A 17 29.97 6.63 -4.64
C GLY A 17 29.92 8.10 -4.19
N GLU A 18 30.87 8.90 -4.67
CA GLU A 18 30.95 10.33 -4.34
C GLU A 18 29.69 11.12 -4.74
N ASN A 19 28.95 10.65 -5.75
CA ASN A 19 27.73 11.31 -6.22
C ASN A 19 26.56 11.11 -5.27
N PHE A 20 26.62 10.17 -4.32
CA PHE A 20 25.55 9.94 -3.36
C PHE A 20 25.11 11.26 -2.70
N SER A 21 26.06 12.02 -2.15
CA SER A 21 25.81 13.28 -1.44
C SER A 21 25.29 14.45 -2.31
N LYS A 22 25.35 14.31 -3.63
CA LYS A 22 24.94 15.36 -4.59
C LYS A 22 23.52 15.14 -5.13
N ASN A 23 22.92 13.98 -4.89
CA ASN A 23 21.62 13.60 -5.43
C ASN A 23 20.45 13.96 -4.51
N ARG A 24 19.26 14.09 -5.10
CA ARG A 24 17.98 14.08 -4.39
C ARG A 24 17.36 12.71 -4.63
N ILE A 25 17.14 11.95 -3.56
CA ILE A 25 16.72 10.56 -3.65
C ILE A 25 15.31 10.45 -3.08
N LEU A 26 14.37 9.97 -3.91
CA LEU A 26 13.04 9.56 -3.45
C LEU A 26 13.10 8.08 -3.04
N LEU A 27 12.85 7.80 -1.77
CA LEU A 27 12.83 6.45 -1.21
C LEU A 27 11.39 6.05 -0.87
N ILE A 28 10.83 5.18 -1.68
CA ILE A 28 9.48 4.62 -1.48
C ILE A 28 9.63 3.18 -0.99
N HIS A 29 9.03 2.87 0.15
CA HIS A 29 9.02 1.50 0.65
C HIS A 29 8.11 0.63 -0.21
N ALA A 30 8.58 -0.54 -0.65
CA ALA A 30 7.76 -1.50 -1.41
C ALA A 30 6.51 -2.01 -0.63
N GLY A 31 6.47 -1.79 0.69
CA GLY A 31 5.42 -2.27 1.59
C GLY A 31 5.80 -3.60 2.26
N GLY A 32 4.90 -4.11 3.10
CA GLY A 32 5.01 -5.47 3.65
C GLY A 32 4.29 -6.49 2.76
N TYR A 33 3.98 -7.68 3.31
CA TYR A 33 3.28 -8.77 2.60
C TYR A 33 1.86 -8.45 2.08
N SER A 34 1.34 -7.24 2.25
CA SER A 34 -0.01 -6.84 1.83
C SER A 34 -1.14 -7.77 2.30
N GLN A 35 -1.00 -8.37 3.49
CA GLN A 35 -1.95 -9.32 4.07
C GLN A 35 -3.38 -8.77 4.30
N ARG A 36 -3.59 -7.45 4.23
CA ARG A 36 -4.92 -6.81 4.30
C ARG A 36 -5.48 -6.39 2.94
N THR A 37 -4.66 -6.45 1.89
CA THR A 37 -5.01 -6.16 0.49
C THR A 37 -4.31 -7.17 -0.41
N PRO A 38 -4.74 -8.45 -0.43
CA PRO A 38 -3.99 -9.52 -1.10
C PRO A 38 -3.74 -9.24 -2.58
N THR A 39 -4.61 -8.49 -3.26
CA THR A 39 -4.44 -8.13 -4.68
C THR A 39 -3.19 -7.28 -4.96
N SER A 40 -2.61 -6.66 -3.93
CA SER A 40 -1.39 -5.84 -4.03
C SER A 40 -0.14 -6.55 -3.52
N CYS A 41 -0.18 -7.89 -3.35
CA CYS A 41 0.94 -8.63 -2.76
C CYS A 41 2.11 -8.88 -3.73
N CYS A 42 1.82 -9.13 -5.01
CA CYS A 42 2.87 -9.51 -5.97
C CYS A 42 3.66 -8.33 -6.53
N LEU A 43 2.99 -7.25 -6.92
CA LEU A 43 3.64 -6.05 -7.48
C LEU A 43 3.98 -5.01 -6.39
N GLY A 44 3.63 -5.29 -5.14
CA GLY A 44 3.68 -4.33 -4.04
C GLY A 44 2.57 -3.28 -4.13
N LYS A 45 2.32 -2.59 -3.01
CA LYS A 45 1.25 -1.60 -2.93
C LYS A 45 1.49 -0.37 -3.80
N ILE A 46 2.73 -0.06 -4.12
CA ILE A 46 3.07 1.08 -4.98
C ILE A 46 2.53 0.92 -6.41
N SER A 47 2.29 -0.32 -6.83
CA SER A 47 1.75 -0.66 -8.15
C SER A 47 0.23 -0.85 -8.12
N THR A 48 -0.44 -0.50 -7.02
CA THR A 48 -1.91 -0.53 -6.94
C THR A 48 -2.46 0.48 -7.95
N SER A 49 -3.29 -0.01 -8.86
CA SER A 49 -3.89 0.80 -9.91
C SER A 49 -4.93 1.77 -9.36
N ILE A 50 -5.09 2.89 -10.02
CA ILE A 50 -6.10 3.91 -9.71
C ILE A 50 -6.99 4.07 -10.94
N PRO A 51 -8.31 4.28 -10.81
CA PRO A 51 -9.20 4.49 -11.94
C PRO A 51 -8.98 5.88 -12.58
N LYS A 52 -7.81 6.07 -13.20
CA LYS A 52 -7.38 7.22 -13.99
C LYS A 52 -6.36 6.79 -15.05
N GLY A 53 -6.28 7.55 -16.15
CA GLY A 53 -5.22 7.41 -17.16
C GLY A 53 -5.52 6.38 -18.25
N PHE A 54 -4.79 6.50 -19.37
CA PHE A 54 -4.75 5.45 -20.39
C PHE A 54 -3.34 5.39 -21.01
N PRO A 55 -2.50 4.37 -20.72
CA PRO A 55 -2.74 3.23 -19.82
C PRO A 55 -3.09 3.63 -18.38
N VAL A 56 -3.69 2.72 -17.63
CA VAL A 56 -4.15 2.98 -16.25
C VAL A 56 -2.95 3.36 -15.38
N TYR A 57 -3.10 4.44 -14.61
CA TYR A 57 -2.08 4.91 -13.67
C TYR A 57 -2.09 4.08 -12.38
N ASP A 58 -0.94 3.99 -11.74
CA ASP A 58 -0.79 3.41 -10.40
C ASP A 58 -0.40 4.45 -9.33
N LEU A 59 -0.17 3.99 -8.10
CA LEU A 59 0.28 4.87 -7.02
C LEU A 59 1.68 5.43 -7.26
N LEU A 60 2.54 4.79 -8.05
CA LEU A 60 3.84 5.33 -8.42
C LEU A 60 3.67 6.56 -9.30
N ASP A 61 2.86 6.47 -10.35
CA ASP A 61 2.55 7.58 -11.24
C ASP A 61 2.00 8.77 -10.45
N LEU A 62 1.05 8.49 -9.55
CA LEU A 62 0.44 9.52 -8.72
C LEU A 62 1.44 10.17 -7.76
N LYS A 63 2.29 9.38 -7.10
CA LYS A 63 3.35 9.92 -6.22
C LYS A 63 4.34 10.77 -6.99
N LEU A 64 4.79 10.34 -8.17
CA LEU A 64 5.69 11.13 -9.01
C LEU A 64 5.06 12.47 -9.41
N ALA A 65 3.76 12.47 -9.74
CA ALA A 65 3.04 13.70 -10.06
C ALA A 65 2.91 14.64 -8.84
N LEU A 66 2.41 14.12 -7.71
CA LEU A 66 2.21 14.90 -6.48
C LEU A 66 3.53 15.44 -5.92
N TYR A 67 4.61 14.67 -6.04
CA TYR A 67 5.89 15.00 -5.42
C TYR A 67 6.80 15.83 -6.32
N SER A 68 6.38 16.12 -7.56
CA SER A 68 7.15 16.88 -8.55
C SER A 68 7.59 18.27 -8.06
N LEU A 69 6.90 18.85 -7.07
CA LEU A 69 7.27 20.13 -6.45
C LEU A 69 8.46 20.05 -5.48
N PHE A 70 8.64 18.92 -4.79
CA PHE A 70 9.65 18.79 -3.71
C PHE A 70 11.08 19.00 -4.19
N PRO A 71 11.53 18.48 -5.36
CA PRO A 71 12.88 18.72 -5.85
C PRO A 71 13.24 20.20 -5.92
N SER A 72 12.29 21.08 -6.25
CA SER A 72 12.53 22.53 -6.31
C SER A 72 12.66 23.19 -4.94
N ARG A 73 12.19 22.54 -3.85
CA ARG A 73 12.10 23.07 -2.49
C ARG A 73 13.04 22.39 -1.49
N MET A 74 13.94 21.52 -1.98
CA MET A 74 14.88 20.76 -1.14
C MET A 74 16.32 20.80 -1.65
N LYS A 75 17.26 20.67 -0.71
CA LYS A 75 18.66 20.36 -1.02
C LYS A 75 18.83 18.86 -1.33
N SER A 76 20.05 18.47 -1.66
CA SER A 76 20.42 17.06 -1.80
C SER A 76 20.18 16.31 -0.48
N GLY A 77 19.57 15.13 -0.57
CA GLY A 77 19.17 14.32 0.59
C GLY A 77 18.10 13.30 0.21
N ILE A 78 17.45 12.73 1.22
CA ILE A 78 16.52 11.60 1.07
C ILE A 78 15.10 12.07 1.40
N PHE A 79 14.18 11.87 0.48
CA PHE A 79 12.75 12.08 0.68
C PHE A 79 12.08 10.71 0.81
N LEU A 80 11.52 10.41 1.98
CA LEU A 80 11.03 9.09 2.34
C LEU A 80 9.50 9.10 2.49
N CYS A 81 8.85 8.12 1.88
CA CYS A 81 7.40 7.94 2.00
C CYS A 81 6.97 6.47 2.00
N SER A 82 5.70 6.24 2.37
CA SER A 82 5.01 4.96 2.22
C SER A 82 4.57 4.76 0.77
N SER A 83 4.31 3.51 0.39
CA SER A 83 3.76 3.17 -0.92
C SER A 83 2.24 3.18 -0.96
N ASP A 84 1.57 3.09 0.18
CA ASP A 84 0.14 2.80 0.29
C ASP A 84 -0.67 3.99 0.80
N THR A 85 -0.25 5.17 0.40
CA THR A 85 -0.82 6.45 0.78
C THR A 85 -0.91 7.38 -0.41
N ILE A 86 -1.93 8.22 -0.42
CA ILE A 86 -2.11 9.32 -1.36
C ILE A 86 -2.26 10.60 -0.54
N GLU A 87 -1.23 11.44 -0.62
CA GLU A 87 -1.13 12.71 0.08
C GLU A 87 -1.54 13.85 -0.85
N ILE A 88 -2.79 14.29 -0.75
CA ILE A 88 -3.25 15.49 -1.46
C ILE A 88 -3.10 16.68 -0.53
N PHE A 89 -2.48 17.73 -1.04
CA PHE A 89 -2.33 18.96 -0.28
C PHE A 89 -2.33 20.17 -1.21
N ASP A 90 -2.92 21.25 -0.74
CA ASP A 90 -2.78 22.56 -1.35
C ASP A 90 -1.74 23.36 -0.58
N CYS A 91 -0.63 23.68 -1.26
CA CYS A 91 0.41 24.53 -0.70
C CYS A 91 0.14 26.03 -0.85
N GLY A 92 -0.94 26.44 -1.54
CA GLY A 92 -1.16 27.82 -1.94
C GLY A 92 -0.08 28.34 -2.90
N ASN A 93 -0.43 29.25 -3.80
CA ASN A 93 0.55 29.80 -4.75
C ASN A 93 1.61 30.72 -4.08
N ASP A 94 1.35 31.18 -2.85
CA ASP A 94 2.15 32.22 -2.17
C ASP A 94 3.07 31.68 -1.05
N ILE A 95 3.06 30.37 -0.76
CA ILE A 95 3.80 29.83 0.38
C ILE A 95 5.19 29.30 -0.05
N ASN A 96 6.21 30.10 0.22
CA ASN A 96 7.61 29.80 -0.05
C ASN A 96 8.29 29.10 1.14
N TRP A 97 8.00 27.82 1.36
CA TRP A 97 8.77 26.99 2.29
C TRP A 97 9.95 26.32 1.62
N TRP A 98 11.03 26.14 2.39
CA TRP A 98 12.25 25.47 1.94
C TRP A 98 12.75 24.50 2.99
N ILE A 99 13.11 23.29 2.56
CA ILE A 99 13.66 22.23 3.42
C ILE A 99 15.14 22.55 3.74
N LYS A 100 15.43 22.92 5.00
CA LYS A 100 16.78 23.31 5.46
C LYS A 100 17.39 22.40 6.51
N GLU A 101 16.59 21.82 7.39
CA GLU A 101 17.06 21.12 8.59
C GLU A 101 17.46 19.67 8.35
N ASP A 102 17.95 19.01 9.42
CA ASP A 102 18.35 17.60 9.40
C ASP A 102 17.19 16.69 9.02
N PHE A 103 16.04 16.90 9.67
CA PHE A 103 14.76 16.31 9.32
C PHE A 103 13.73 17.41 9.04
N VAL A 104 12.95 17.21 7.98
CA VAL A 104 11.74 17.99 7.73
C VAL A 104 10.60 17.04 7.46
N ALA A 105 9.65 16.96 8.38
CA ALA A 105 8.47 16.12 8.26
C ALA A 105 7.27 16.90 7.75
N PHE A 106 6.31 16.19 7.15
CA PHE A 106 5.06 16.74 6.68
C PHE A 106 3.92 16.18 7.52
N SER A 107 2.99 17.05 7.89
CA SER A 107 1.88 16.69 8.77
C SER A 107 0.54 17.15 8.24
N HIS A 108 -0.48 16.37 8.58
CA HIS A 108 -1.86 16.60 8.18
C HIS A 108 -2.72 16.81 9.43
N PRO A 109 -3.69 17.73 9.40
CA PRO A 109 -4.69 17.84 10.45
C PRO A 109 -5.60 16.61 10.42
N SER A 110 -5.61 15.87 11.52
CA SER A 110 -6.35 14.62 11.67
C SER A 110 -7.22 14.65 12.92
N THR A 111 -8.26 13.81 12.96
CA THR A 111 -9.04 13.63 14.19
C THR A 111 -8.20 12.98 15.28
N VAL A 112 -8.59 13.19 16.54
CA VAL A 112 -7.92 12.58 17.70
C VAL A 112 -7.90 11.05 17.58
N SER A 113 -8.96 10.43 17.04
CA SER A 113 -9.04 8.98 16.85
C SER A 113 -8.02 8.45 15.83
N VAL A 114 -7.76 9.21 14.76
CA VAL A 114 -6.69 8.87 13.80
C VAL A 114 -5.33 9.01 14.47
N GLY A 115 -5.15 10.00 15.34
CA GLY A 115 -3.93 10.17 16.15
C GLY A 115 -3.54 8.94 16.97
N GLU A 116 -4.49 8.12 17.43
CA GLU A 116 -4.18 6.90 18.18
C GLU A 116 -3.55 5.80 17.32
N GLN A 117 -3.70 5.88 16.00
CA GLN A 117 -3.20 4.89 15.04
C GLN A 117 -1.92 5.35 14.31
N HIS A 118 -1.51 6.61 14.48
CA HIS A 118 -0.43 7.27 13.75
C HIS A 118 0.60 7.91 14.69
N GLY A 119 1.73 8.36 14.12
CA GLY A 119 2.63 9.26 14.79
C GLY A 119 1.99 10.65 14.93
N VAL A 120 2.14 11.32 16.07
CA VAL A 120 1.60 12.65 16.34
C VAL A 120 2.74 13.60 16.68
N TYR A 121 2.85 14.71 15.93
CA TYR A 121 3.82 15.75 16.19
C TYR A 121 3.35 16.70 17.29
N VAL A 122 4.20 16.93 18.28
CA VAL A 122 4.01 17.98 19.29
C VAL A 122 4.78 19.21 18.82
N LEU A 123 4.07 20.26 18.42
CA LEU A 123 4.66 21.43 17.78
C LEU A 123 4.95 22.55 18.79
N ASP A 124 6.10 23.20 18.68
CA ASP A 124 6.37 24.45 19.39
C ASP A 124 5.65 25.61 18.68
N ARG A 125 4.53 26.04 19.24
CA ARG A 125 3.69 27.09 18.67
C ARG A 125 4.36 28.46 18.60
N SER A 126 5.35 28.72 19.46
CA SER A 126 6.10 29.97 19.43
C SER A 126 7.12 30.03 18.29
N SER A 127 7.43 28.88 17.68
CA SER A 127 8.46 28.74 16.65
C SER A 127 7.97 28.90 15.21
N SER A 128 6.70 29.25 15.01
CA SER A 128 6.07 29.30 13.69
C SER A 128 6.84 30.22 12.73
N LYS A 129 7.25 29.67 11.60
CA LYS A 129 7.78 30.42 10.45
C LYS A 129 6.75 30.36 9.33
N ASP A 130 6.35 31.53 8.84
CA ASP A 130 5.40 31.70 7.73
C ASP A 130 4.05 30.99 7.93
N GLY A 131 3.67 30.73 9.19
CA GLY A 131 2.39 30.11 9.55
C GLY A 131 2.28 28.60 9.26
N ILE A 132 3.30 27.97 8.68
CA ILE A 132 3.22 26.58 8.23
C ILE A 132 4.37 25.70 8.72
N LEU A 133 5.52 26.28 9.06
CA LEU A 133 6.72 25.55 9.47
C LEU A 133 6.93 25.72 10.97
N TYR A 134 7.04 24.61 11.69
CA TYR A 134 7.15 24.58 13.15
C TYR A 134 8.31 23.68 13.59
N GLN A 135 8.97 24.03 14.69
CA GLN A 135 9.87 23.12 15.37
C GLN A 135 9.06 22.05 16.12
N ALA A 136 9.48 20.79 16.05
CA ALA A 136 8.87 19.73 16.85
C ALA A 136 9.52 19.65 18.24
N LEU A 137 8.69 19.63 19.28
CA LEU A 137 9.10 19.34 20.65
C LEU A 137 9.39 17.85 20.83
N CYS A 138 8.54 16.98 20.30
CA CYS A 138 8.74 15.53 20.22
C CYS A 138 7.74 14.90 19.24
N VAL A 139 7.92 13.61 18.97
CA VAL A 139 6.99 12.79 18.19
C VAL A 139 6.42 11.68 19.07
N LEU A 140 5.10 11.59 19.15
CA LEU A 140 4.41 10.55 19.91
C LEU A 140 4.00 9.43 18.96
N GLN A 141 4.50 8.20 19.16
CA GLN A 141 4.10 7.08 18.33
C GLN A 141 2.84 6.40 18.87
N LYS A 142 1.76 6.38 18.07
CA LYS A 142 0.45 5.77 18.38
C LYS A 142 -0.01 6.07 19.81
N PRO A 143 -0.05 7.35 20.23
CA PRO A 143 -0.34 7.72 21.61
C PRO A 143 -1.80 7.47 21.98
N SER A 144 -2.06 7.20 23.26
CA SER A 144 -3.42 7.34 23.79
C SER A 144 -3.86 8.80 23.81
N ILE A 145 -5.17 9.04 23.83
CA ILE A 145 -5.75 10.38 24.00
C ILE A 145 -5.19 11.11 25.23
N GLU A 146 -5.03 10.40 26.35
CA GLU A 146 -4.47 10.98 27.58
C GLU A 146 -3.03 11.46 27.39
N LYS A 147 -2.22 10.69 26.67
CA LYS A 147 -0.84 11.07 26.34
C LYS A 147 -0.82 12.29 25.43
N MET A 148 -1.70 12.35 24.42
CA MET A 148 -1.84 13.53 23.56
C MET A 148 -2.22 14.78 24.35
N LYS A 149 -3.15 14.68 25.30
CA LYS A 149 -3.51 15.79 26.21
C LYS A 149 -2.33 16.22 27.08
N LYS A 150 -1.64 15.27 27.71
CA LYS A 150 -0.49 15.53 28.60
C LYS A 150 0.61 16.33 27.90
N TYR A 151 0.87 16.03 26.63
CA TYR A 151 1.90 16.68 25.84
C TYR A 151 1.38 17.91 25.06
N ASN A 152 0.13 18.33 25.28
CA ASN A 152 -0.52 19.44 24.54
C ASN A 152 -0.48 19.24 23.02
N ALA A 153 -0.66 18.01 22.56
CA ALA A 153 -0.68 17.67 21.13
C ALA A 153 -2.06 17.89 20.47
N ILE A 154 -3.11 18.06 21.28
CA ILE A 154 -4.48 18.31 20.79
C ILE A 154 -4.70 19.80 20.63
N HIS A 155 -5.25 20.18 19.48
CA HIS A 155 -5.53 21.55 19.10
C HIS A 155 -7.02 21.70 18.87
N THR A 156 -7.64 22.62 19.58
CA THR A 156 -9.07 22.92 19.42
C THR A 156 -9.23 24.18 18.57
N GLU A 157 -9.81 24.04 17.39
CA GLU A 157 -10.20 25.17 16.55
C GLU A 157 -11.67 24.99 16.13
N ASN A 158 -12.49 26.05 16.21
CA ASN A 158 -13.91 26.00 15.85
C ASN A 158 -14.69 24.86 16.53
N ASN A 159 -14.42 24.61 17.82
CA ASN A 159 -14.97 23.50 18.62
C ASN A 159 -14.67 22.09 18.05
N ARG A 160 -13.59 21.94 17.28
CA ARG A 160 -13.12 20.65 16.79
C ARG A 160 -11.70 20.39 17.27
N ASP A 161 -11.52 19.26 17.93
CA ASP A 161 -10.22 18.77 18.36
C ASP A 161 -9.51 18.06 17.20
N ARG A 162 -8.27 18.47 16.95
CA ARG A 162 -7.40 17.89 15.93
C ARG A 162 -5.98 17.69 16.43
N VAL A 163 -5.26 16.81 15.76
CA VAL A 163 -3.85 16.51 15.98
C VAL A 163 -3.11 16.56 14.64
N TYR A 164 -1.80 16.73 14.66
CA TYR A 164 -0.98 16.73 13.45
C TYR A 164 -0.27 15.39 13.31
N THR A 165 -0.72 14.59 12.35
CA THR A 165 -0.23 13.22 12.16
C THR A 165 0.91 13.12 11.16
N ASP A 166 1.73 12.09 11.29
CA ASP A 166 2.83 11.76 10.38
C ASP A 166 2.36 11.29 9.00
N SER A 167 3.21 11.52 8.00
CA SER A 167 2.96 11.06 6.61
C SER A 167 4.26 10.66 5.91
N LEU A 168 5.06 11.66 5.56
CA LEU A 168 6.29 11.56 4.79
C LEU A 168 7.30 12.57 5.35
N TYR A 169 8.57 12.33 5.09
CA TYR A 169 9.60 13.23 5.61
C TYR A 169 10.88 13.19 4.77
N TYR A 170 11.60 14.29 4.84
CA TYR A 170 12.94 14.45 4.32
C TYR A 170 13.97 14.27 5.44
N PHE A 171 15.14 13.73 5.10
CA PHE A 171 16.34 13.89 5.89
C PHE A 171 17.60 14.10 5.03
N ASN A 172 18.54 14.89 5.56
CA ASN A 172 19.77 15.23 4.85
C ASN A 172 20.80 14.08 4.84
N PHE A 173 21.90 14.25 4.09
CA PHE A 173 22.96 13.23 4.02
C PHE A 173 23.75 13.02 5.31
N ASN A 174 23.77 13.98 6.24
CA ASN A 174 24.42 13.77 7.53
C ASN A 174 23.63 12.75 8.35
N VAL A 175 22.30 12.86 8.34
CA VAL A 175 21.39 11.85 8.91
C VAL A 175 21.57 10.51 8.20
N ALA A 176 21.59 10.50 6.85
CA ALA A 176 21.77 9.27 6.09
C ALA A 176 23.08 8.55 6.47
N LYS A 177 24.18 9.29 6.65
CA LYS A 177 25.47 8.73 7.11
C LYS A 177 25.39 8.14 8.51
N LYS A 178 24.70 8.79 9.44
CA LYS A 178 24.46 8.25 10.80
C LYS A 178 23.69 6.94 10.74
N LEU A 179 22.63 6.87 9.93
CA LEU A 179 21.83 5.64 9.74
C LEU A 179 22.65 4.50 9.11
N MET A 180 23.44 4.81 8.07
CA MET A 180 24.34 3.82 7.46
C MET A 180 25.42 3.34 8.42
N ALA A 181 25.93 4.20 9.30
CA ALA A 181 26.91 3.81 10.31
C ALA A 181 26.33 2.78 11.30
N ILE A 182 25.04 2.94 11.67
CA ILE A 182 24.34 1.95 12.50
C ILE A 182 24.26 0.62 11.77
N TRP A 183 23.77 0.60 10.52
CA TRP A 183 23.71 -0.60 9.68
C TRP A 183 25.06 -1.32 9.58
N ARG A 184 26.11 -0.58 9.20
CA ARG A 184 27.48 -1.11 9.08
C ARG A 184 28.02 -1.67 10.39
N SER A 185 27.62 -1.10 11.53
CA SER A 185 28.07 -1.57 12.85
C SER A 185 27.47 -2.91 13.28
N GLU A 186 26.35 -3.33 12.69
CA GLU A 186 25.71 -4.62 12.99
C GLU A 186 26.01 -5.70 11.94
N LEU A 187 26.70 -5.36 10.84
CA LEU A 187 27.20 -6.36 9.90
C LEU A 187 28.31 -7.18 10.55
N LYS A 188 28.22 -8.52 10.51
CA LYS A 188 29.27 -9.37 11.09
C LYS A 188 30.51 -9.43 10.20
N ASN A 189 30.34 -9.23 8.89
CA ASN A 189 31.42 -9.15 7.90
C ASN A 189 30.95 -8.40 6.63
N GLU A 190 31.89 -8.05 5.74
CA GLU A 190 31.62 -7.27 4.52
C GLU A 190 30.78 -8.02 3.46
N HIS A 191 30.58 -9.33 3.61
CA HIS A 191 29.81 -10.15 2.68
C HIS A 191 28.39 -10.46 3.17
N GLU A 192 28.01 -10.06 4.38
CA GLU A 192 26.64 -10.23 4.87
C GLU A 192 25.71 -9.14 4.36
N GLU A 193 24.53 -9.54 3.89
CA GLU A 193 23.49 -8.63 3.40
C GLU A 193 22.45 -8.28 4.49
N THR A 194 22.51 -8.93 5.66
CA THR A 194 21.52 -8.76 6.74
C THR A 194 22.18 -8.29 8.02
N ALA A 195 21.94 -7.03 8.38
CA ALA A 195 22.46 -6.45 9.62
C ALA A 195 21.52 -6.62 10.83
N PHE A 196 20.21 -6.74 10.62
CA PHE A 196 19.22 -6.78 11.71
C PHE A 196 18.34 -8.04 11.63
N TYR A 197 18.05 -8.65 12.78
CA TYR A 197 17.10 -9.76 12.89
C TYR A 197 15.81 -9.38 13.61
N CYS A 198 15.57 -8.07 13.76
CA CYS A 198 14.37 -7.50 14.37
C CYS A 198 13.71 -6.43 13.48
N GLU A 199 12.42 -6.16 13.71
CA GLU A 199 11.71 -5.11 12.99
C GLU A 199 12.05 -3.72 13.55
N ILE A 200 12.44 -2.82 12.63
CA ILE A 200 12.65 -1.40 12.88
C ILE A 200 11.65 -0.60 12.03
N ASP A 201 10.96 0.33 12.67
CA ASP A 201 9.99 1.23 12.05
C ASP A 201 10.60 2.62 11.79
N CYS A 202 10.76 3.04 10.53
CA CYS A 202 11.32 4.36 10.22
C CYS A 202 10.40 5.53 10.63
N TYR A 203 9.09 5.31 10.79
CA TYR A 203 8.16 6.37 11.21
C TYR A 203 8.14 6.53 12.72
N GLY A 204 8.17 5.42 13.46
CA GLY A 204 8.27 5.45 14.92
C GLY A 204 9.70 5.63 15.43
N ASP A 205 10.61 4.72 15.05
CA ASP A 205 11.92 4.57 15.69
C ASP A 205 12.92 5.67 15.29
N PHE A 206 12.85 6.21 14.06
CA PHE A 206 13.75 7.32 13.66
C PHE A 206 13.27 8.68 14.15
N MET A 207 11.95 8.84 14.34
CA MET A 207 11.33 10.11 14.74
C MET A 207 11.30 10.29 16.26
N MET A 208 11.12 9.21 17.01
CA MET A 208 11.07 9.24 18.48
C MET A 208 12.28 9.96 19.14
N PRO A 209 13.53 9.85 18.65
CA PRO A 209 14.65 10.56 19.22
C PRO A 209 14.65 12.08 18.99
N LEU A 210 13.80 12.57 18.09
CA LEU A 210 13.86 13.95 17.60
C LEU A 210 13.04 14.91 18.46
N GLY A 211 13.56 16.12 18.60
CA GLY A 211 12.93 17.20 19.38
C GLY A 211 13.46 17.32 20.81
N LYS A 212 13.35 18.51 21.38
CA LYS A 212 13.94 18.84 22.70
C LYS A 212 13.30 18.11 23.88
N GLN A 213 12.08 17.62 23.69
CA GLN A 213 11.32 16.85 24.69
C GLN A 213 11.30 15.35 24.35
N ALA A 214 12.14 14.89 23.41
CA ALA A 214 12.30 13.48 23.12
C ALA A 214 12.75 12.73 24.38
N SER A 215 12.09 11.61 24.67
CA SER A 215 12.41 10.75 25.80
C SER A 215 12.49 9.32 25.33
N ILE A 216 13.51 8.61 25.80
CA ILE A 216 13.62 7.16 25.64
C ILE A 216 12.51 6.52 26.49
N SER A 217 11.73 5.56 25.98
CA SER A 217 10.75 4.84 26.80
C SER A 217 11.46 4.04 27.88
N ASN A 218 10.94 4.04 29.11
CA ASN A 218 11.57 3.32 30.23
C ASN A 218 11.45 1.78 30.13
N GLU A 219 10.88 1.25 29.04
CA GLU A 219 10.58 -0.16 28.83
C GLU A 219 11.65 -0.91 28.01
N PHE A 220 12.80 -0.27 27.75
CA PHE A 220 13.90 -0.90 27.04
C PHE A 220 14.54 -2.02 27.88
N ASN A 221 14.39 -3.25 27.39
CA ASN A 221 15.04 -4.43 27.95
C ASN A 221 16.41 -4.61 27.30
N ASP A 222 17.50 -4.42 28.05
CA ASP A 222 18.87 -4.44 27.53
C ASP A 222 19.31 -5.79 26.94
N ASN A 223 18.57 -6.88 27.22
CA ASN A 223 18.82 -8.20 26.66
C ASN A 223 18.20 -8.40 25.27
N ASP A 224 17.33 -7.50 24.83
CA ASP A 224 16.64 -7.57 23.54
C ASP A 224 17.49 -6.88 22.43
N GLU A 225 17.70 -7.59 21.32
CA GLU A 225 18.48 -7.10 20.17
C GLU A 225 17.88 -5.82 19.60
N ARG A 226 16.55 -5.75 19.48
CA ARG A 226 15.84 -4.57 19.00
C ARG A 226 16.12 -3.37 19.89
N THR A 227 16.03 -3.55 21.20
CA THR A 227 16.33 -2.50 22.18
C THR A 227 17.73 -1.92 22.02
N LYS A 228 18.76 -2.76 21.78
CA LYS A 228 20.14 -2.29 21.55
C LYS A 228 20.23 -1.40 20.30
N ILE A 229 19.59 -1.82 19.22
CA ILE A 229 19.54 -1.04 17.96
C ILE A 229 18.79 0.28 18.18
N LEU A 230 17.67 0.27 18.93
CA LEU A 230 16.92 1.50 19.23
C LEU A 230 17.72 2.49 20.08
N LYS A 231 18.53 2.02 21.04
CA LYS A 231 19.45 2.90 21.77
C LYS A 231 20.47 3.55 20.84
N LYS A 232 21.08 2.78 19.93
CA LYS A 232 22.00 3.32 18.91
C LYS A 232 21.32 4.38 18.03
N ILE A 233 20.09 4.10 17.56
CA ILE A 233 19.29 5.06 16.79
C ILE A 233 19.06 6.33 17.62
N PHE A 234 18.62 6.18 18.88
CA PHE A 234 18.35 7.31 19.76
C PHE A 234 19.58 8.19 19.99
N GLU A 235 20.72 7.59 20.33
CA GLU A 235 21.97 8.29 20.58
C GLU A 235 22.49 9.05 19.36
N ASN A 236 22.37 8.44 18.16
CA ASN A 236 22.84 9.06 16.93
C ASN A 236 21.91 10.19 16.43
N LEU A 237 20.60 10.05 16.62
CA LEU A 237 19.60 10.96 16.04
C LEU A 237 19.14 12.07 17.00
N ARG A 238 19.26 11.92 18.33
CA ARG A 238 18.79 12.93 19.32
C ARG A 238 19.35 14.33 19.18
N THR A 239 20.47 14.48 18.47
CA THR A 239 21.11 15.78 18.21
C THR A 239 20.63 16.44 16.93
N CYS A 240 19.90 15.71 16.08
CA CYS A 240 19.37 16.21 14.83
C CYS A 240 18.15 17.11 15.08
N GLN A 241 18.01 18.15 14.26
CA GLN A 241 16.84 19.03 14.32
C GLN A 241 15.66 18.45 13.52
N LEU A 242 14.44 18.69 14.02
CA LEU A 242 13.20 18.31 13.35
C LEU A 242 12.30 19.54 13.20
N GLU A 243 12.06 19.91 11.95
CA GLU A 243 10.99 20.82 11.57
C GLU A 243 9.82 20.04 10.97
N VAL A 244 8.62 20.57 11.15
CA VAL A 244 7.38 20.01 10.65
C VAL A 244 6.66 21.06 9.81
N ILE A 245 6.39 20.72 8.56
CA ILE A 245 5.49 21.47 7.68
C ILE A 245 4.06 20.99 7.96
N VAL A 246 3.20 21.92 8.36
CA VAL A 246 1.78 21.69 8.57
C VAL A 246 1.04 21.99 7.28
N LEU A 247 0.48 20.95 6.68
CA LEU A 247 -0.33 21.04 5.47
C LEU A 247 -1.79 21.20 5.88
N GLU A 248 -2.19 22.44 6.16
CA GLU A 248 -3.51 22.73 6.74
C GLU A 248 -4.68 22.28 5.84
N ASN A 249 -4.54 22.46 4.53
CA ASN A 249 -5.49 22.00 3.53
C ASN A 249 -4.96 20.74 2.86
N SER A 250 -5.11 19.61 3.55
CA SER A 250 -4.63 18.33 3.03
C SER A 250 -5.49 17.15 3.43
N THR A 251 -5.38 16.09 2.65
CA THR A 251 -5.99 14.79 2.95
C THR A 251 -4.93 13.70 2.85
N PHE A 252 -5.05 12.72 3.74
CA PHE A 252 -4.16 11.58 3.83
C PHE A 252 -4.97 10.30 3.65
N ASN A 253 -4.85 9.68 2.49
CA ASN A 253 -5.73 8.58 2.09
C ASN A 253 -4.92 7.28 1.97
N HIS A 254 -5.33 6.22 2.67
CA HIS A 254 -4.66 4.94 2.62
C HIS A 254 -5.20 4.03 1.51
N THR A 255 -4.37 3.11 1.03
CA THR A 255 -4.74 1.96 0.17
C THR A 255 -4.30 0.63 0.82
N GLY A 256 -4.14 0.63 2.14
CA GLY A 256 -3.51 -0.43 2.91
C GLY A 256 -4.41 -1.63 3.25
N THR A 257 -5.70 -1.56 2.89
CA THR A 257 -6.74 -2.59 3.07
C THR A 257 -7.65 -2.70 1.85
N ASN A 258 -8.39 -3.81 1.71
CA ASN A 258 -9.43 -3.95 0.68
C ASN A 258 -10.52 -2.87 0.79
N GLU A 259 -10.92 -2.50 2.01
CA GLU A 259 -11.94 -1.47 2.27
C GLU A 259 -11.52 -0.13 1.70
N GLU A 260 -10.32 0.30 2.07
CA GLU A 260 -9.71 1.55 1.61
C GLU A 260 -9.58 1.57 0.08
N TYR A 261 -9.15 0.45 -0.53
CA TYR A 261 -9.04 0.38 -1.99
C TYR A 261 -10.41 0.49 -2.70
N LEU A 262 -11.43 -0.21 -2.17
CA LEU A 262 -12.81 -0.11 -2.66
C LEU A 262 -13.38 1.31 -2.51
N ASP A 263 -13.11 1.97 -1.38
CA ASP A 263 -13.55 3.34 -1.14
C ASP A 263 -12.97 4.31 -2.17
N ILE A 264 -11.65 4.25 -2.39
CA ILE A 264 -10.97 5.08 -3.38
C ILE A 264 -11.54 4.87 -4.77
N CYS A 265 -11.79 3.61 -5.16
CA CYS A 265 -12.21 3.31 -6.53
C CYS A 265 -13.72 3.48 -6.77
N CYS A 266 -14.56 3.33 -5.74
CA CYS A 266 -16.00 3.20 -5.91
C CYS A 266 -16.82 4.35 -5.30
N ASN A 267 -16.28 5.09 -4.33
CA ASN A 267 -16.99 6.16 -3.66
C ASN A 267 -16.86 7.49 -4.43
N GLN A 268 -17.76 7.73 -5.38
CA GLN A 268 -17.76 8.95 -6.21
C GLN A 268 -18.06 10.24 -5.44
N GLN A 269 -18.53 10.12 -4.20
CA GLN A 269 -18.78 11.26 -3.31
C GLN A 269 -17.58 11.57 -2.42
N ALA A 270 -16.58 10.68 -2.37
CA ALA A 270 -15.36 10.94 -1.63
C ALA A 270 -14.59 12.12 -2.24
N GLN A 271 -14.07 12.98 -1.38
CA GLN A 271 -13.30 14.15 -1.78
C GLN A 271 -12.14 13.78 -2.71
N LEU A 272 -11.36 12.75 -2.36
CA LEU A 272 -10.27 12.22 -3.18
C LEU A 272 -10.70 11.86 -4.61
N PHE A 273 -11.87 11.23 -4.75
CA PHE A 273 -12.37 10.80 -6.06
C PHE A 273 -12.60 12.01 -6.98
N LEU A 274 -13.11 13.10 -6.40
CA LEU A 274 -13.37 14.35 -7.10
C LEU A 274 -12.08 15.12 -7.38
N GLU A 275 -11.16 15.20 -6.40
CA GLU A 275 -9.89 15.93 -6.52
C GLU A 275 -8.96 15.34 -7.60
N LEU A 276 -8.94 14.01 -7.74
CA LEU A 276 -8.16 13.31 -8.77
C LEU A 276 -8.93 13.13 -10.09
N ASP A 277 -10.18 13.59 -10.15
CA ASP A 277 -11.07 13.41 -11.31
C ASP A 277 -11.10 11.92 -11.75
N LEU A 278 -11.29 11.03 -10.77
CA LEU A 278 -11.32 9.58 -11.01
C LEU A 278 -12.56 9.21 -11.83
N THR A 279 -12.49 8.12 -12.58
CA THR A 279 -13.62 7.64 -13.39
C THR A 279 -13.78 6.14 -13.26
N LYS A 280 -14.96 5.67 -12.88
CA LYS A 280 -15.22 4.24 -12.66
C LYS A 280 -15.00 3.35 -13.89
N GLN A 281 -14.97 3.89 -15.10
CA GLN A 281 -14.87 3.11 -16.33
C GLN A 281 -13.77 3.67 -17.22
N ILE A 282 -12.65 2.95 -17.32
CA ILE A 282 -11.46 3.40 -18.07
C ILE A 282 -10.85 2.24 -18.83
N GLY A 283 -10.73 2.34 -20.16
CA GLY A 283 -10.26 1.20 -20.95
C GLY A 283 -11.17 -0.04 -20.82
N LEU A 284 -12.46 0.19 -20.59
CA LEU A 284 -13.49 -0.84 -20.59
C LEU A 284 -13.91 -1.15 -22.04
N LYS A 285 -13.80 -2.41 -22.44
CA LYS A 285 -14.35 -2.91 -23.70
C LYS A 285 -15.43 -3.95 -23.43
N LEU A 286 -16.53 -3.89 -24.18
CA LEU A 286 -17.58 -4.90 -24.08
C LEU A 286 -17.35 -6.02 -25.09
N TYR A 287 -17.49 -7.26 -24.63
CA TYR A 287 -17.56 -8.43 -25.48
C TYR A 287 -19.02 -8.64 -25.90
N ASP A 288 -19.31 -8.51 -27.19
CA ASP A 288 -20.58 -8.89 -27.82
C ASP A 288 -20.37 -10.12 -28.70
N ASN A 289 -21.36 -11.03 -28.75
CA ASN A 289 -21.26 -12.29 -29.51
C ASN A 289 -21.29 -12.11 -31.05
N ILE A 290 -21.49 -10.89 -31.56
CA ILE A 290 -21.84 -10.60 -32.96
C ILE A 290 -20.61 -10.07 -33.74
N GLU A 291 -19.71 -9.31 -33.11
CA GLU A 291 -18.56 -8.63 -33.77
C GLU A 291 -17.17 -9.15 -33.32
N THR A 292 -17.06 -9.97 -32.26
CA THR A 292 -15.77 -10.20 -31.56
C THR A 292 -15.02 -11.51 -31.82
N GLN A 293 -15.45 -12.35 -32.78
CA GLN A 293 -14.69 -13.56 -33.16
C GLN A 293 -13.35 -13.27 -33.87
N LYS A 294 -13.00 -12.00 -34.14
CA LYS A 294 -11.71 -11.63 -34.76
C LYS A 294 -10.80 -10.91 -33.76
N ASN A 295 -9.76 -11.62 -33.31
CA ASN A 295 -8.53 -11.11 -32.69
C ASN A 295 -8.68 -9.88 -31.78
N ILE A 296 -9.32 -10.06 -30.61
CA ILE A 296 -9.23 -9.04 -29.57
C ILE A 296 -7.85 -9.13 -28.93
N ASN A 297 -6.97 -8.19 -29.28
CA ASN A 297 -5.72 -8.02 -28.56
C ASN A 297 -5.98 -7.17 -27.31
N PHE A 298 -5.93 -7.81 -26.14
CA PHE A 298 -6.09 -7.19 -24.82
C PHE A 298 -5.13 -6.00 -24.63
N TRP A 299 -3.92 -6.09 -25.17
CA TRP A 299 -2.90 -5.04 -25.08
C TRP A 299 -3.08 -3.90 -26.10
N GLN A 300 -4.02 -4.05 -27.05
CA GLN A 300 -4.41 -3.00 -27.99
C GLN A 300 -5.80 -2.44 -27.69
N ILE A 301 -6.25 -2.52 -26.43
CA ILE A 301 -7.28 -1.59 -25.98
C ILE A 301 -6.71 -0.20 -26.33
N SER A 302 -7.42 0.56 -27.16
CA SER A 302 -7.13 1.97 -27.39
C SER A 302 -8.06 2.77 -26.47
N SER A 303 -7.77 4.06 -26.29
CA SER A 303 -8.65 5.02 -25.61
C SER A 303 -9.96 5.20 -26.40
N ILE A 304 -10.79 4.16 -26.49
CA ILE A 304 -12.19 4.28 -26.85
C ILE A 304 -12.91 4.61 -25.56
N THR A 305 -12.81 5.87 -25.16
CA THR A 305 -13.96 6.47 -24.50
C THR A 305 -15.11 6.46 -25.52
N ASN A 306 -16.24 5.87 -25.13
CA ASN A 306 -17.55 6.17 -25.69
C ASN A 306 -17.80 5.87 -27.17
N LYS A 307 -17.38 4.70 -27.65
CA LYS A 307 -18.27 3.92 -28.53
C LYS A 307 -18.72 2.67 -27.80
N ILE A 308 -19.42 2.88 -26.67
CA ILE A 308 -20.54 2.00 -26.36
C ILE A 308 -21.39 2.06 -27.62
N SER A 309 -21.33 0.99 -28.41
CA SER A 309 -22.11 0.82 -29.61
C SER A 309 -23.53 1.31 -29.31
N THR A 310 -23.98 2.32 -30.02
CA THR A 310 -25.35 2.84 -29.99
C THR A 310 -26.40 1.80 -30.42
N LYS A 311 -26.01 0.51 -30.53
CA LYS A 311 -26.89 -0.64 -30.77
C LYS A 311 -27.40 -1.31 -29.49
N THR A 312 -26.86 -1.06 -28.29
CA THR A 312 -27.43 -1.64 -27.08
C THR A 312 -28.73 -0.92 -26.71
N GLN A 313 -29.87 -1.52 -27.05
CA GLN A 313 -31.23 -1.00 -26.74
C GLN A 313 -31.56 -0.98 -25.23
N HIS A 314 -30.65 -1.43 -24.36
CA HIS A 314 -30.82 -1.52 -22.92
C HIS A 314 -29.66 -0.87 -22.16
N PRO A 315 -29.91 -0.27 -20.99
CA PRO A 315 -28.85 0.27 -20.14
C PRO A 315 -27.92 -0.86 -19.69
N LEU A 316 -26.61 -0.59 -19.71
CA LEU A 316 -25.60 -1.50 -19.18
C LEU A 316 -25.72 -1.59 -17.66
N ASN A 317 -25.74 -2.80 -17.11
CA ASN A 317 -25.79 -3.05 -15.67
C ASN A 317 -24.39 -3.10 -15.02
N ILE A 318 -23.45 -2.33 -15.55
CA ILE A 318 -22.05 -2.28 -15.12
C ILE A 318 -21.86 -1.01 -14.27
N HIS A 319 -22.09 -1.13 -12.95
CA HIS A 319 -22.03 0.01 -12.03
C HIS A 319 -20.74 0.07 -11.19
N GLY A 320 -20.02 -1.05 -11.10
CA GLY A 320 -18.73 -1.16 -10.42
C GLY A 320 -17.61 -0.38 -11.13
N CYS A 321 -16.47 -0.30 -10.45
CA CYS A 321 -15.26 0.27 -11.02
C CYS A 321 -14.58 -0.76 -11.92
N VAL A 322 -14.48 -0.49 -13.22
CA VAL A 322 -13.92 -1.37 -14.24
C VAL A 322 -12.85 -0.63 -15.01
N PHE A 323 -11.61 -1.07 -14.92
CA PHE A 323 -10.52 -0.47 -15.66
C PHE A 323 -9.57 -1.47 -16.32
N HIS A 324 -9.10 -1.12 -17.51
CA HIS A 324 -8.27 -1.95 -18.39
C HIS A 324 -8.81 -3.38 -18.55
N SER A 325 -10.12 -3.52 -18.81
CA SER A 325 -10.80 -4.81 -18.78
C SER A 325 -11.76 -4.98 -19.95
N ILE A 326 -11.94 -6.23 -20.38
CA ILE A 326 -12.90 -6.64 -21.38
C ILE A 326 -13.92 -7.54 -20.70
N ILE A 327 -15.18 -7.12 -20.65
CA ILE A 327 -16.25 -7.89 -19.99
C ILE A 327 -17.44 -8.09 -20.92
N HIS A 328 -18.14 -9.21 -20.77
CA HIS A 328 -19.34 -9.50 -21.54
C HIS A 328 -20.44 -8.45 -21.27
N GLU A 329 -21.10 -7.96 -22.31
CA GLU A 329 -22.08 -6.85 -22.23
C GLU A 329 -23.26 -7.12 -21.27
N LYS A 330 -23.66 -8.40 -21.12
CA LYS A 330 -24.73 -8.85 -20.21
C LYS A 330 -24.30 -9.04 -18.75
N SER A 331 -23.10 -8.59 -18.39
CA SER A 331 -22.59 -8.67 -17.02
C SER A 331 -23.30 -7.66 -16.10
N HIS A 332 -23.41 -8.02 -14.82
CA HIS A 332 -23.94 -7.17 -13.77
C HIS A 332 -22.84 -6.94 -12.72
N THR A 333 -22.52 -5.67 -12.44
CA THR A 333 -21.49 -5.33 -11.45
C THR A 333 -22.07 -4.41 -10.39
N HIS A 334 -21.89 -4.79 -9.12
CA HIS A 334 -22.32 -3.98 -7.99
C HIS A 334 -21.55 -2.65 -7.95
N PRO A 335 -22.18 -1.51 -7.56
CA PRO A 335 -21.52 -0.18 -7.50
C PRO A 335 -20.25 -0.12 -6.65
N ARG A 336 -20.13 -1.03 -5.68
CA ARG A 336 -18.96 -1.25 -4.82
C ARG A 336 -18.29 -2.58 -5.16
N SER A 337 -17.68 -2.64 -6.33
CA SER A 337 -16.87 -3.76 -6.80
C SER A 337 -15.80 -3.25 -7.76
N ILE A 338 -14.67 -3.95 -7.85
CA ILE A 338 -13.56 -3.62 -8.75
C ILE A 338 -13.33 -4.77 -9.73
N ILE A 339 -13.17 -4.44 -11.00
CA ILE A 339 -12.67 -5.34 -12.05
C ILE A 339 -11.49 -4.65 -12.72
N GLU A 340 -10.31 -5.23 -12.61
CA GLU A 340 -9.09 -4.68 -13.20
C GLU A 340 -8.32 -5.74 -13.98
N TYR A 341 -7.78 -5.35 -15.13
CA TYR A 341 -6.96 -6.23 -15.98
C TYR A 341 -7.65 -7.56 -16.38
N CYS A 342 -8.98 -7.57 -16.50
CA CYS A 342 -9.73 -8.81 -16.75
C CYS A 342 -10.12 -9.02 -18.21
N LEU A 343 -10.20 -10.28 -18.64
CA LEU A 343 -10.80 -10.72 -19.90
C LEU A 343 -11.91 -11.73 -19.59
N ILE A 344 -13.17 -11.31 -19.70
CA ILE A 344 -14.33 -12.12 -19.31
C ILE A 344 -15.34 -12.11 -20.45
N ASN A 345 -15.40 -13.19 -21.23
CA ASN A 345 -16.26 -13.29 -22.41
C ASN A 345 -17.60 -14.03 -22.14
N ILE A 346 -17.93 -14.27 -20.87
CA ILE A 346 -19.19 -14.88 -20.42
C ILE A 346 -19.91 -13.91 -19.46
N PRO A 347 -21.26 -13.84 -19.45
CA PRO A 347 -21.96 -13.01 -18.47
C PRO A 347 -21.58 -13.37 -17.02
N ILE A 348 -21.22 -12.37 -16.23
CA ILE A 348 -20.94 -12.52 -14.79
C ILE A 348 -21.88 -11.66 -13.94
N ILE A 349 -22.12 -12.08 -12.69
CA ILE A 349 -22.71 -11.24 -11.64
C ILE A 349 -21.68 -11.08 -10.54
N ILE A 350 -21.20 -9.85 -10.36
CA ILE A 350 -20.30 -9.48 -9.26
C ILE A 350 -21.09 -8.73 -8.19
N GLN A 351 -20.96 -9.20 -6.96
CA GLN A 351 -21.64 -8.69 -5.79
C GLN A 351 -20.82 -7.63 -5.07
N ILE A 352 -21.38 -7.06 -3.99
CA ILE A 352 -20.72 -6.07 -3.14
C ILE A 352 -19.38 -6.57 -2.57
N ASN A 353 -18.46 -5.64 -2.32
CA ASN A 353 -17.14 -5.87 -1.71
C ASN A 353 -16.26 -6.88 -2.45
N SER A 354 -16.44 -6.99 -3.77
CA SER A 354 -15.72 -7.96 -4.59
C SER A 354 -14.67 -7.28 -5.47
N ILE A 355 -13.51 -7.91 -5.61
CA ILE A 355 -12.38 -7.45 -6.43
C ILE A 355 -11.93 -8.60 -7.31
N LEU A 356 -11.97 -8.41 -8.64
CA LEU A 356 -11.36 -9.29 -9.62
C LEU A 356 -10.17 -8.57 -10.25
N SER A 357 -8.99 -9.20 -10.18
CA SER A 357 -7.75 -8.64 -10.71
C SER A 357 -7.04 -9.64 -11.61
N ASN A 358 -6.69 -9.23 -12.83
CA ASN A 358 -5.93 -10.04 -13.78
C ASN A 358 -6.59 -11.39 -14.13
N ILE A 359 -7.93 -11.46 -14.13
CA ILE A 359 -8.68 -12.70 -14.34
C ILE A 359 -9.03 -12.89 -15.83
N ASN A 360 -8.80 -14.10 -16.36
CA ASN A 360 -9.33 -14.53 -17.65
C ASN A 360 -10.40 -15.62 -17.46
N ILE A 361 -11.63 -15.36 -17.92
CA ILE A 361 -12.72 -16.35 -17.95
C ILE A 361 -13.20 -16.50 -19.40
N ASP A 362 -12.95 -17.67 -19.96
CA ASP A 362 -13.43 -18.08 -21.27
C ASP A 362 -14.64 -19.01 -21.15
N GLY A 363 -15.83 -18.50 -21.49
CA GLY A 363 -17.08 -19.24 -21.53
C GLY A 363 -17.10 -20.38 -22.54
N THR A 364 -16.22 -20.38 -23.56
CA THR A 364 -16.10 -21.52 -24.48
C THR A 364 -15.57 -22.77 -23.77
N CYS A 365 -14.82 -22.59 -22.68
CA CYS A 365 -14.35 -23.67 -21.82
C CYS A 365 -15.45 -24.23 -20.89
N ILE A 366 -16.62 -23.57 -20.80
CA ILE A 366 -17.70 -23.94 -19.88
C ILE A 366 -19.07 -23.89 -20.59
N PRO A 367 -19.29 -24.73 -21.63
CA PRO A 367 -20.40 -24.58 -22.56
C PRO A 367 -21.79 -24.80 -21.94
N THR A 368 -21.86 -25.38 -20.73
CA THR A 368 -23.12 -25.62 -20.00
C THR A 368 -23.55 -24.44 -19.14
N ILE A 369 -22.67 -23.45 -18.94
CA ILE A 369 -22.92 -22.30 -18.08
C ILE A 369 -23.12 -21.07 -18.98
N ASN A 370 -24.30 -20.47 -18.88
CA ASN A 370 -24.63 -19.25 -19.64
C ASN A 370 -24.35 -17.95 -18.85
N ARG A 371 -24.10 -18.08 -17.54
CA ARG A 371 -23.81 -16.98 -16.61
C ARG A 371 -23.11 -17.51 -15.37
N ILE A 372 -22.12 -16.79 -14.87
CA ILE A 372 -21.43 -17.10 -13.61
C ILE A 372 -21.87 -16.12 -12.53
N GLU A 373 -22.29 -16.64 -11.39
CA GLU A 373 -22.60 -15.85 -10.21
C GLU A 373 -21.46 -15.94 -9.20
N LEU A 374 -20.85 -14.80 -8.89
CA LEU A 374 -19.76 -14.71 -7.94
C LEU A 374 -20.31 -14.27 -6.57
N PRO A 375 -19.84 -14.87 -5.46
CA PRO A 375 -20.31 -14.52 -4.14
C PRO A 375 -19.92 -13.10 -3.74
N SER A 376 -20.65 -12.54 -2.79
CA SER A 376 -20.28 -11.29 -2.12
C SER A 376 -18.94 -11.42 -1.40
N GLY A 377 -18.16 -10.34 -1.38
CA GLY A 377 -16.88 -10.33 -0.70
C GLY A 377 -15.80 -11.19 -1.37
N LEU A 378 -15.90 -11.46 -2.69
CA LEU A 378 -14.89 -12.26 -3.38
C LEU A 378 -13.69 -11.40 -3.76
N ILE A 379 -12.51 -11.73 -3.24
CA ILE A 379 -11.23 -11.18 -3.69
C ILE A 379 -10.50 -12.26 -4.49
N MET A 380 -10.33 -12.06 -5.80
CA MET A 380 -9.75 -13.06 -6.68
C MET A 380 -8.71 -12.42 -7.60
N GLN A 381 -7.53 -13.05 -7.68
CA GLN A 381 -6.45 -12.58 -8.54
C GLN A 381 -5.68 -13.74 -9.17
N THR A 382 -5.29 -13.57 -10.43
CA THR A 382 -4.32 -14.45 -11.10
C THR A 382 -2.95 -13.79 -11.12
N ILE A 383 -1.92 -14.55 -10.78
CA ILE A 383 -0.53 -14.11 -10.75
C ILE A 383 0.30 -15.04 -11.64
N SER A 384 1.22 -14.46 -12.40
CA SER A 384 2.20 -15.23 -13.17
C SER A 384 3.36 -15.63 -12.24
N VAL A 385 3.79 -16.87 -12.34
CA VAL A 385 4.88 -17.43 -11.53
C VAL A 385 5.84 -18.21 -12.42
N CYS A 386 7.13 -18.16 -12.09
CA CYS A 386 8.15 -18.97 -12.76
C CYS A 386 8.44 -20.20 -11.89
N ASP A 387 8.13 -21.38 -12.40
CA ASP A 387 8.54 -22.61 -11.73
C ASP A 387 9.98 -22.96 -12.16
N ASN A 388 10.88 -23.05 -11.18
CA ASN A 388 12.31 -23.32 -11.40
C ASN A 388 12.65 -24.78 -11.12
N VAL A 389 11.82 -25.70 -11.61
CA VAL A 389 12.08 -27.14 -11.51
C VAL A 389 13.02 -27.57 -12.64
N HIS A 390 14.19 -28.09 -12.29
CA HIS A 390 15.20 -28.67 -13.21
C HIS A 390 15.79 -27.74 -14.28
N ASN A 391 16.17 -26.50 -13.94
CA ASN A 391 16.84 -25.55 -14.86
C ASN A 391 16.06 -25.20 -16.15
N ASN A 392 14.80 -25.63 -16.28
CA ASN A 392 13.88 -25.15 -17.31
C ASN A 392 12.86 -24.23 -16.64
N SER A 393 13.01 -22.92 -16.85
CA SER A 393 12.04 -21.93 -16.38
C SER A 393 10.72 -22.11 -17.13
N GLN A 394 9.73 -22.72 -16.47
CA GLN A 394 8.39 -22.86 -17.02
C GLN A 394 7.48 -21.76 -16.47
N LEU A 395 6.98 -20.91 -17.37
CA LEU A 395 5.99 -19.90 -17.00
C LEU A 395 4.66 -20.57 -16.69
N SER A 396 4.19 -20.38 -15.47
CA SER A 396 2.93 -20.89 -14.95
C SER A 396 2.12 -19.74 -14.35
N TYR A 397 0.91 -20.01 -13.91
CA TYR A 397 0.11 -19.05 -13.16
C TYR A 397 -0.54 -19.69 -11.93
N VAL A 398 -0.92 -18.87 -10.97
CA VAL A 398 -1.76 -19.27 -9.83
C VAL A 398 -2.92 -18.31 -9.77
N THR A 399 -4.13 -18.82 -9.56
CA THR A 399 -5.29 -17.99 -9.26
C THR A 399 -5.71 -18.23 -7.83
N PHE A 400 -5.65 -17.21 -7.00
CA PHE A 400 -6.09 -17.29 -5.61
C PHE A 400 -7.44 -16.59 -5.43
N ALA A 401 -8.17 -17.03 -4.41
CA ALA A 401 -9.44 -16.44 -4.01
C ALA A 401 -9.55 -16.39 -2.49
N PHE A 402 -10.03 -15.28 -1.95
CA PHE A 402 -10.22 -15.09 -0.51
C PHE A 402 -11.48 -14.28 -0.23
N GLU A 403 -12.03 -14.43 0.97
CA GLU A 403 -13.10 -13.55 1.45
C GLU A 403 -12.54 -12.15 1.76
N TYR A 404 -13.34 -11.14 1.49
CA TYR A 404 -13.03 -9.73 1.72
C TYR A 404 -12.65 -9.45 3.18
N ASP A 405 -13.35 -10.07 4.13
CA ASP A 405 -13.12 -9.95 5.59
C ASP A 405 -12.12 -10.99 6.14
N ALA A 406 -11.47 -11.77 5.28
CA ALA A 406 -10.55 -12.81 5.73
C ALA A 406 -9.33 -12.20 6.45
N SER A 407 -9.12 -12.58 7.71
CA SER A 407 -7.95 -12.18 8.46
C SER A 407 -6.74 -13.06 8.12
N MET A 408 -5.96 -12.63 7.13
CA MET A 408 -4.72 -13.34 6.73
C MET A 408 -3.66 -13.40 7.83
N LYS A 409 -3.70 -12.45 8.77
CA LYS A 409 -2.76 -12.37 9.91
C LYS A 409 -3.15 -13.29 11.07
N LYS A 410 -4.39 -13.79 11.11
CA LYS A 410 -4.84 -14.62 12.23
C LYS A 410 -4.09 -15.96 12.20
N ILE A 411 -3.36 -16.22 13.28
CA ILE A 411 -2.72 -17.51 13.53
C ILE A 411 -3.69 -18.36 14.34
N TYR A 412 -3.93 -19.57 13.87
CA TYR A 412 -4.82 -20.54 14.49
C TYR A 412 -4.00 -21.58 15.26
N ASN A 413 -4.32 -21.77 16.54
CA ASN A 413 -3.74 -22.83 17.35
C ASN A 413 -4.36 -24.18 17.01
N ASP A 414 -5.69 -24.22 16.84
CA ASP A 414 -6.42 -25.35 16.31
C ASP A 414 -6.87 -25.08 14.87
N ILE A 415 -6.39 -25.93 13.95
CA ILE A 415 -6.70 -25.84 12.52
C ILE A 415 -8.18 -26.15 12.22
N ASN A 416 -8.88 -26.84 13.11
CA ASN A 416 -10.29 -27.16 12.93
C ASN A 416 -11.21 -25.93 13.11
N GLU A 417 -10.73 -24.89 13.79
CA GLU A 417 -11.44 -23.60 13.91
C GLU A 417 -11.32 -22.74 12.65
N MET A 418 -10.42 -23.12 11.73
CA MET A 418 -10.16 -22.37 10.51
C MET A 418 -11.29 -22.55 9.50
N LYS A 419 -11.70 -21.44 8.91
CA LYS A 419 -12.76 -21.37 7.90
C LYS A 419 -12.23 -20.76 6.61
N TYR A 420 -12.85 -21.16 5.50
CA TYR A 420 -12.64 -20.61 4.17
C TYR A 420 -14.00 -20.50 3.46
N PHE A 421 -14.43 -19.28 3.12
CA PHE A 421 -15.77 -19.02 2.59
C PHE A 421 -16.89 -19.51 3.54
N ASP A 422 -16.74 -19.18 4.82
CA ASP A 422 -17.55 -19.66 5.95
C ASP A 422 -17.66 -21.19 6.11
N LYS A 423 -16.91 -21.97 5.33
CA LYS A 423 -16.87 -23.43 5.42
C LYS A 423 -15.70 -23.90 6.27
N PRO A 424 -15.88 -24.94 7.11
CA PRO A 424 -14.78 -25.57 7.81
C PRO A 424 -13.71 -26.04 6.83
N LEU A 425 -12.44 -25.84 7.17
CA LEU A 425 -11.34 -26.22 6.29
C LEU A 425 -11.32 -27.74 5.98
N SER A 426 -11.85 -28.56 6.89
CA SER A 426 -12.06 -30.00 6.68
C SER A 426 -12.90 -30.32 5.45
N LEU A 427 -13.95 -29.53 5.19
CA LEU A 427 -14.80 -29.67 4.01
C LEU A 427 -14.00 -29.40 2.72
N ILE A 428 -13.11 -28.40 2.76
CA ILE A 428 -12.27 -28.01 1.63
C ILE A 428 -11.22 -29.09 1.37
N ALA A 429 -10.53 -29.58 2.40
CA ALA A 429 -9.56 -30.67 2.29
C ALA A 429 -10.20 -31.93 1.66
N ASN A 430 -11.42 -32.28 2.09
CA ASN A 430 -12.18 -33.39 1.50
C ASN A 430 -12.47 -33.18 0.01
N LYS A 431 -12.83 -31.96 -0.41
CA LYS A 431 -13.05 -31.63 -1.84
C LYS A 431 -11.76 -31.70 -2.67
N LEU A 432 -10.62 -31.40 -2.04
CA LEU A 432 -9.29 -31.50 -2.65
C LEU A 432 -8.70 -32.92 -2.57
N ASN A 433 -9.43 -33.89 -1.98
CA ASN A 433 -8.98 -35.26 -1.74
C ASN A 433 -7.67 -35.35 -0.94
N CYS A 434 -7.47 -34.48 0.05
CA CYS A 434 -6.29 -34.47 0.92
C CYS A 434 -6.67 -34.38 2.41
N LYS A 435 -5.70 -34.59 3.32
CA LYS A 435 -5.90 -34.30 4.74
C LYS A 435 -5.72 -32.81 5.00
N ILE A 436 -6.29 -32.32 6.10
CA ILE A 436 -6.19 -30.91 6.51
C ILE A 436 -4.72 -30.50 6.71
N ASP A 437 -3.89 -31.37 7.31
CA ASP A 437 -2.47 -31.09 7.54
C ASP A 437 -1.66 -31.02 6.24
N ASP A 438 -2.12 -31.65 5.14
CA ASP A 438 -1.46 -31.59 3.84
C ASP A 438 -1.55 -30.19 3.20
N LEU A 439 -2.47 -29.35 3.68
CA LEU A 439 -2.64 -27.96 3.23
C LEU A 439 -1.56 -27.01 3.78
N PHE A 440 -0.61 -27.50 4.58
CA PHE A 440 0.46 -26.71 5.18
C PHE A 440 1.83 -27.35 4.95
N ASN A 441 2.91 -26.59 5.13
CA ASN A 441 4.25 -27.17 5.12
C ASN A 441 4.45 -28.10 6.34
N LYS A 442 5.16 -29.22 6.14
CA LYS A 442 5.67 -30.05 7.25
C LYS A 442 6.59 -29.17 8.09
N ASN A 443 6.17 -28.79 9.30
CA ASN A 443 6.82 -27.85 10.25
C ASN A 443 6.42 -26.37 10.15
N GLU A 444 5.32 -26.04 9.48
CA GLU A 444 4.77 -24.68 9.51
C GLU A 444 4.39 -24.30 10.96
N LYS A 445 5.12 -23.35 11.57
CA LYS A 445 4.84 -22.89 12.95
C LYS A 445 3.60 -22.01 13.02
N SER A 446 3.30 -21.28 11.95
CA SER A 446 2.20 -20.33 11.85
C SER A 446 1.12 -20.83 10.90
N LYS A 447 0.05 -21.42 11.45
CA LYS A 447 -1.12 -21.84 10.68
C LYS A 447 -2.05 -20.65 10.45
N SER A 448 -2.12 -20.15 9.23
CA SER A 448 -2.95 -18.99 8.84
C SER A 448 -3.49 -19.16 7.42
N LEU A 449 -4.49 -18.37 7.03
CA LEU A 449 -4.97 -18.31 5.63
C LEU A 449 -3.89 -17.80 4.67
N TRP A 450 -2.87 -17.09 5.18
CA TRP A 450 -1.75 -16.62 4.36
C TRP A 450 -0.79 -17.74 3.94
N ASN A 451 -0.59 -18.74 4.79
CA ASN A 451 0.38 -19.82 4.58
C ASN A 451 -0.24 -21.11 4.03
N ILE A 452 -1.54 -21.11 3.73
CA ILE A 452 -2.26 -22.30 3.30
C ILE A 452 -2.04 -22.60 1.81
N LYS A 453 -1.89 -23.88 1.49
CA LYS A 453 -1.68 -24.39 0.12
C LYS A 453 -2.99 -24.79 -0.54
N LEU A 454 -3.86 -23.82 -0.81
CA LEU A 454 -5.13 -24.08 -1.48
C LEU A 454 -5.07 -24.00 -3.01
N PHE A 455 -4.13 -23.23 -3.55
CA PHE A 455 -4.12 -22.87 -4.96
C PHE A 455 -3.01 -23.62 -5.70
N SER A 456 -3.38 -24.30 -6.78
CA SER A 456 -2.46 -25.06 -7.61
C SER A 456 -1.89 -24.22 -8.76
N LEU A 457 -0.72 -24.62 -9.24
CA LEU A 457 -0.16 -24.08 -10.48
C LEU A 457 -1.01 -24.50 -11.68
N GLY A 458 -1.34 -23.54 -12.54
CA GLY A 458 -1.88 -23.73 -13.88
C GLY A 458 -0.80 -23.51 -14.93
N GLN A 459 -0.88 -24.25 -16.05
CA GLN A 459 0.02 -24.04 -17.19
C GLN A 459 -0.47 -22.85 -18.01
N THR A 460 0.44 -21.93 -18.34
CA THR A 460 0.11 -20.79 -19.21
C THR A 460 -0.43 -21.30 -20.55
N PRO A 461 -1.60 -20.84 -21.01
CA PRO A 461 -2.10 -21.18 -22.33
C PRO A 461 -1.07 -20.78 -23.40
N THR A 462 -0.67 -21.71 -24.26
CA THR A 462 0.30 -21.49 -25.35
C THR A 462 -0.30 -20.73 -26.52
#